data_AF-A0A428ZJH3-F1
#
_entry.id   AF-A0A428ZJH3-F1
#
_cell.length_a   1.000
_cell.length_b   1.000
_cell.length_c   1.000
_cell.angle_alpha   90.00
_cell.angle_beta   90.00
_cell.angle_gamma   90.00
#
_symmetry.space_group_name_H-M   'P 1'
#
loop_
_entity.id
_entity.type
_entity.pdbx_description
1 polymer ?
#
loop_
_entity_poly.entity_id
_entity_poly.type
_entity_poly.pdbx_seq_one_letter_code
_entity_poly.pdbx_strand_id
1 'polypeptide(L)'
;MRDRILTYTDGFGPDDPYTPPGDSRREELARGVGHLLDGDAAGAERVLAPLGLGVTRLTDTDSGRRYDEIAALRPKGEAARWGRLYLTADSDVRWNVQVPHPVSDRDTEELGVRLLENTPSGSLVVAGAHRRAGRSDAADVAHREDSAFHSIVVELQKRGVPGLQLHGFAESSDRPYEAVVSGGSAQSTSREASALADRLESEGLRVCRGWSARCPLEGTTNVQGRSAERRHAGFLHVELAPDARDDGRDADETEEALGDLLRTWSED
;
A
#
# COMPACT_ATOMS: atom_id res chain seq x y z
N MET A 1 -15.08 -2.35 8.96
CA MET A 1 -14.49 -1.77 7.74
C MET A 1 -13.78 -2.83 6.91
N ARG A 2 -12.97 -3.66 7.56
CA ARG A 2 -12.39 -4.92 7.07
C ARG A 2 -13.15 -5.67 5.97
N ASP A 3 -14.36 -6.17 6.23
CA ASP A 3 -15.13 -6.97 5.25
C ASP A 3 -15.28 -6.28 3.89
N ARG A 4 -15.45 -4.95 3.88
CA ARG A 4 -15.58 -4.17 2.64
C ARG A 4 -14.29 -4.21 1.80
N ILE A 5 -13.13 -4.22 2.46
CA ILE A 5 -11.81 -4.23 1.83
C ILE A 5 -11.47 -5.65 1.36
N LEU A 6 -11.69 -6.66 2.20
CA LEU A 6 -11.38 -8.05 1.84
C LEU A 6 -12.33 -8.59 0.76
N THR A 7 -13.63 -8.26 0.82
CA THR A 7 -14.59 -8.63 -0.24
C THR A 7 -14.26 -7.96 -1.58
N TYR A 8 -13.55 -6.83 -1.56
CA TYR A 8 -13.14 -6.16 -2.80
C TYR A 8 -12.10 -6.97 -3.58
N THR A 9 -11.17 -7.65 -2.90
CA THR A 9 -10.06 -8.36 -3.54
C THR A 9 -10.39 -9.83 -3.85
N ASP A 10 -11.32 -10.46 -3.13
CA ASP A 10 -11.68 -11.89 -3.19
C ASP A 10 -11.86 -12.47 -4.61
N GLY A 11 -12.35 -11.65 -5.55
CA GLY A 11 -12.61 -12.05 -6.94
C GLY A 11 -11.46 -11.88 -7.94
N PHE A 12 -10.29 -11.38 -7.54
CA PHE A 12 -9.23 -11.03 -8.49
C PHE A 12 -8.50 -12.26 -9.04
N GLY A 13 -8.54 -12.42 -10.37
CA GLY A 13 -7.87 -13.50 -11.07
C GLY A 13 -6.70 -13.03 -11.94
N PRO A 14 -5.70 -13.88 -12.23
CA PRO A 14 -4.60 -13.54 -13.13
C PRO A 14 -5.04 -13.29 -14.57
N ASP A 15 -6.17 -13.87 -15.00
CA ASP A 15 -6.70 -13.76 -16.37
C ASP A 15 -7.73 -12.62 -16.51
N ASP A 16 -7.96 -11.85 -15.45
CA ASP A 16 -8.86 -10.72 -15.47
C ASP A 16 -8.41 -9.66 -16.48
N PRO A 17 -9.34 -8.94 -17.15
CA PRO A 17 -8.96 -7.80 -17.96
C PRO A 17 -8.44 -6.69 -17.05
N TYR A 18 -7.43 -5.97 -17.50
CA TYR A 18 -6.98 -4.73 -16.87
C TYR A 18 -6.52 -3.77 -17.94
N THR A 19 -6.81 -2.48 -17.74
CA THR A 19 -6.30 -1.40 -18.57
C THR A 19 -5.99 -0.22 -17.66
N PRO A 20 -4.74 0.28 -17.66
CA PRO A 20 -4.38 1.44 -16.87
C PRO A 20 -5.16 2.67 -17.36
N PRO A 21 -5.46 3.63 -16.47
CA PRO A 21 -6.03 4.91 -16.89
C PRO A 21 -5.09 5.64 -17.87
N GLY A 22 -5.67 6.27 -18.90
CA GLY A 22 -4.93 7.19 -19.77
C GLY A 22 -4.45 8.45 -19.03
N ASP A 23 -3.55 9.20 -19.65
CA ASP A 23 -2.82 10.31 -19.02
C ASP A 23 -3.74 11.36 -18.37
N SER A 24 -4.75 11.84 -19.10
CA SER A 24 -5.71 12.83 -18.57
C SER A 24 -6.50 12.30 -17.37
N ARG A 25 -6.85 11.00 -17.37
CA ARG A 25 -7.55 10.36 -16.25
C ARG A 25 -6.65 10.21 -15.03
N ARG A 26 -5.34 9.98 -15.22
CA ARG A 26 -4.35 9.96 -14.12
C ARG A 26 -4.18 11.33 -13.49
N GLU A 27 -4.11 12.38 -14.30
CA GLU A 27 -4.06 13.76 -13.82
C GLU A 27 -5.34 14.13 -13.05
N GLU A 28 -6.51 13.75 -13.55
CA GLU A 28 -7.78 13.94 -12.85
C GLU A 28 -7.84 13.16 -11.53
N LEU A 29 -7.41 11.89 -11.53
CA LEU A 29 -7.32 11.08 -10.31
C LEU A 29 -6.40 11.74 -9.28
N ALA A 30 -5.20 12.17 -9.70
CA ALA A 30 -4.24 12.85 -8.83
C ALA A 30 -4.84 14.14 -8.24
N ARG A 31 -5.54 14.95 -9.04
CA ARG A 31 -6.26 16.14 -8.54
C ARG A 31 -7.33 15.77 -7.52
N GLY A 32 -8.13 14.74 -7.79
CA GLY A 32 -9.18 14.26 -6.88
C GLY A 32 -8.63 13.77 -5.54
N VAL A 33 -7.54 13.00 -5.57
CA VAL A 33 -6.80 12.57 -4.37
C VAL A 33 -6.26 13.78 -3.62
N GLY A 34 -5.69 14.76 -4.33
CA GLY A 34 -5.20 16.00 -3.75
C GLY A 34 -6.29 16.78 -2.99
N HIS A 35 -7.46 16.98 -3.60
CA HIS A 35 -8.60 17.61 -2.92
C HIS A 35 -8.97 16.88 -1.61
N LEU A 36 -8.98 15.54 -1.64
CA LEU A 36 -9.36 14.76 -0.47
C LEU A 36 -8.31 14.86 0.66
N LEU A 37 -7.02 14.84 0.31
CA LEU A 37 -5.92 15.08 1.25
C LEU A 37 -5.95 16.50 1.85
N ASP A 38 -6.48 17.47 1.11
CA ASP A 38 -6.63 18.86 1.57
C ASP A 38 -7.97 19.07 2.33
N GLY A 39 -8.74 18.00 2.60
CA GLY A 39 -10.02 18.05 3.33
C GLY A 39 -11.22 18.50 2.50
N ASP A 40 -11.07 18.65 1.18
CA ASP A 40 -12.12 19.07 0.24
C ASP A 40 -12.80 17.86 -0.43
N ALA A 41 -13.58 17.10 0.35
CA ALA A 41 -14.30 15.93 -0.16
C ALA A 41 -15.26 16.27 -1.32
N ALA A 42 -15.89 17.45 -1.29
CA ALA A 42 -16.80 17.90 -2.35
C ALA A 42 -16.05 18.22 -3.66
N GLY A 43 -14.87 18.85 -3.57
CA GLY A 43 -13.99 19.04 -4.70
C GLY A 43 -13.49 17.72 -5.28
N ALA A 44 -13.07 16.80 -4.41
CA ALA A 44 -12.64 15.46 -4.80
C ALA A 44 -13.76 14.73 -5.58
N GLU A 45 -14.99 14.71 -5.05
CA GLU A 45 -16.12 14.04 -5.69
C GLU A 45 -16.43 14.63 -7.08
N ARG A 46 -16.42 15.97 -7.24
CA ARG A 46 -16.63 16.62 -8.54
C ARG A 46 -15.60 16.20 -9.59
N VAL A 47 -14.34 16.04 -9.19
CA VAL A 47 -13.24 15.67 -10.10
C VAL A 47 -13.24 14.15 -10.38
N LEU A 48 -13.62 13.33 -9.41
CA LEU A 48 -13.56 11.86 -9.49
C LEU A 48 -14.79 11.26 -10.18
N ALA A 49 -15.97 11.90 -10.08
CA ALA A 49 -17.21 11.36 -10.65
C ALA A 49 -17.14 11.10 -12.18
N PRO A 50 -16.55 11.99 -13.02
CA PRO A 50 -16.34 11.70 -14.44
C PRO A 50 -15.47 10.48 -14.73
N LEU A 51 -14.58 10.12 -13.80
CA LEU A 51 -13.75 8.91 -13.89
C LEU A 51 -14.51 7.63 -13.51
N GLY A 52 -15.76 7.76 -13.03
CA GLY A 52 -16.52 6.65 -12.46
C GLY A 52 -16.06 6.27 -11.04
N LEU A 53 -15.36 7.17 -10.36
CA LEU A 53 -14.94 7.05 -8.96
C LEU A 53 -15.80 7.95 -8.08
N GLY A 54 -16.05 7.54 -6.84
CA GLY A 54 -16.78 8.31 -5.84
C GLY A 54 -15.99 8.40 -4.54
N VAL A 55 -16.39 9.35 -3.69
CA VAL A 55 -15.88 9.50 -2.32
C VAL A 55 -16.99 9.05 -1.36
N THR A 56 -16.69 8.14 -0.44
CA THR A 56 -17.64 7.68 0.58
C THR A 56 -17.00 7.73 1.95
N ARG A 57 -17.68 8.36 2.91
CA ARG A 57 -17.25 8.31 4.31
C ARG A 57 -17.69 7.02 4.96
N LEU A 58 -16.73 6.29 5.51
CA LEU A 58 -16.90 5.06 6.26
C LEU A 58 -16.67 5.34 7.74
N THR A 59 -17.38 4.63 8.60
CA THR A 59 -17.10 4.58 10.04
C THR A 59 -16.76 3.15 10.39
N ASP A 60 -15.58 2.94 10.95
CA ASP A 60 -15.22 1.67 11.56
C ASP A 60 -16.05 1.46 12.83
N THR A 61 -16.82 0.38 12.88
CA THR A 61 -17.78 0.11 13.95
C THR A 61 -17.12 -0.21 15.28
N ASP A 62 -15.90 -0.76 15.23
CA ASP A 62 -15.23 -1.28 16.41
C ASP A 62 -14.50 -0.15 17.15
N SER A 63 -13.88 0.77 16.41
CA SER A 63 -13.14 1.91 16.95
C SER A 63 -13.86 3.24 16.91
N GLY A 64 -14.90 3.39 16.08
CA GLY A 64 -15.55 4.66 15.77
C GLY A 64 -14.75 5.59 14.86
N ARG A 65 -13.55 5.19 14.40
CA ARG A 65 -12.75 6.02 13.48
C ARG A 65 -13.43 6.15 12.12
N ARG A 66 -13.26 7.31 11.51
CA ARG A 66 -13.83 7.60 10.19
C ARG A 66 -12.76 7.68 9.13
N TYR A 67 -13.10 7.18 7.94
CA TYR A 67 -12.22 7.14 6.79
C TYR A 67 -12.98 7.62 5.56
N ASP A 68 -12.34 8.40 4.71
CA ASP A 68 -12.84 8.67 3.37
C ASP A 68 -12.28 7.62 2.40
N GLU A 69 -13.16 6.99 1.64
CA GLU A 69 -12.84 5.99 0.62
C GLU A 69 -12.99 6.60 -0.77
N ILE A 70 -11.96 6.47 -1.61
CA ILE A 70 -12.10 6.57 -3.07
C ILE A 70 -12.27 5.18 -3.64
N ALA A 71 -13.42 4.92 -4.27
CA ALA A 71 -13.72 3.65 -4.93
C ALA A 71 -14.58 3.86 -6.17
N ALA A 72 -14.66 2.84 -7.03
CA ALA A 72 -15.49 2.89 -8.22
C ALA A 72 -16.99 2.90 -7.87
N LEU A 73 -17.74 3.78 -8.55
CA LEU A 73 -19.20 3.87 -8.46
C LEU A 73 -19.91 2.63 -9.02
N ARG A 74 -19.24 1.92 -9.93
CA ARG A 74 -19.74 0.68 -10.56
C ARG A 74 -18.80 -0.48 -10.26
N PRO A 75 -19.22 -1.50 -9.50
CA PRO A 75 -18.35 -2.60 -9.04
C PRO A 75 -17.65 -3.42 -10.14
N LYS A 76 -18.18 -3.40 -11.37
CA LYS A 76 -17.62 -4.14 -12.52
C LYS A 76 -17.15 -3.21 -13.66
N GLY A 77 -17.04 -1.91 -13.39
CA GLY A 77 -16.52 -0.94 -14.36
C GLY A 77 -15.00 -0.97 -14.48
N GLU A 78 -14.46 -0.29 -15.48
CA GLU A 78 -13.01 -0.11 -15.67
C GLU A 78 -12.34 0.45 -14.40
N ALA A 79 -12.90 1.52 -13.82
CA ALA A 79 -12.38 2.15 -12.62
C ALA A 79 -12.37 1.23 -11.39
N ALA A 80 -13.20 0.19 -11.33
CA ALA A 80 -13.17 -0.77 -10.22
C ALA A 80 -11.85 -1.54 -10.16
N ARG A 81 -11.15 -1.63 -11.29
CA ARG A 81 -9.89 -2.32 -11.43
C ARG A 81 -8.68 -1.43 -11.14
N TRP A 82 -8.88 -0.13 -10.95
CA TRP A 82 -7.80 0.82 -10.68
C TRP A 82 -7.32 0.83 -9.23
N GLY A 83 -8.12 0.29 -8.31
CA GLY A 83 -7.80 0.21 -6.89
C GLY A 83 -8.73 1.02 -6.02
N ARG A 84 -8.41 1.07 -4.73
CA ARG A 84 -9.09 1.88 -3.73
C ARG A 84 -8.08 2.61 -2.86
N LEU A 85 -8.48 3.78 -2.39
CA LEU A 85 -7.78 4.54 -1.36
C LEU A 85 -8.69 4.68 -0.16
N TYR A 86 -8.16 4.41 1.03
CA TYR A 86 -8.77 4.72 2.32
C TYR A 86 -7.84 5.68 3.04
N LEU A 87 -8.35 6.80 3.55
CA LEU A 87 -7.56 7.67 4.42
C LEU A 87 -8.39 8.15 5.61
N THR A 88 -7.71 8.44 6.72
CA THR A 88 -8.36 9.07 7.88
C THR A 88 -9.16 10.32 7.46
N ALA A 89 -10.38 10.45 7.99
CA ALA A 89 -11.26 11.58 7.68
C ALA A 89 -11.19 12.72 8.71
N ASP A 90 -10.57 12.46 9.87
CA ASP A 90 -10.63 13.29 11.07
C ASP A 90 -9.27 13.83 11.51
N SER A 91 -8.21 13.51 10.77
CA SER A 91 -6.85 13.98 11.03
C SER A 91 -6.05 14.04 9.74
N ASP A 92 -4.89 14.69 9.77
CA ASP A 92 -3.96 14.66 8.65
C ASP A 92 -3.41 13.23 8.44
N VAL A 93 -3.13 12.89 7.19
CA VAL A 93 -2.50 11.60 6.84
C VAL A 93 -1.00 11.69 7.14
N ARG A 94 -0.51 10.86 8.06
CA ARG A 94 0.88 10.83 8.52
C ARG A 94 1.70 9.70 7.94
N TRP A 95 1.05 8.67 7.43
CA TRP A 95 1.71 7.54 6.77
C TRP A 95 0.74 6.88 5.79
N ASN A 96 1.27 6.02 4.93
CA ASN A 96 0.45 5.17 4.07
C ASN A 96 0.99 3.74 3.98
N VAL A 97 0.08 2.77 4.02
CA VAL A 97 0.36 1.38 3.66
C VAL A 97 -0.08 1.14 2.23
N GLN A 98 0.76 0.43 1.47
CA GLN A 98 0.57 0.20 0.04
C GLN A 98 0.54 -1.31 -0.23
N VAL A 99 -0.54 -1.80 -0.83
CA VAL A 99 -0.75 -3.20 -1.21
C VAL A 99 -0.86 -3.28 -2.74
N PRO A 100 0.27 -3.41 -3.46
CA PRO A 100 0.31 -3.41 -4.92
C PRO A 100 -0.15 -4.73 -5.54
N HIS A 101 -0.08 -5.84 -4.81
CA HIS A 101 -0.35 -7.19 -5.32
C HIS A 101 -1.36 -7.97 -4.46
N PRO A 102 -2.54 -7.42 -4.14
CA PRO A 102 -3.53 -8.17 -3.37
C PRO A 102 -3.87 -9.50 -4.06
N VAL A 103 -4.18 -10.54 -3.30
CA VAL A 103 -4.42 -11.93 -3.72
C VAL A 103 -3.19 -12.66 -4.30
N SER A 104 -2.37 -11.99 -5.10
CA SER A 104 -1.11 -12.54 -5.62
C SER A 104 -0.12 -12.75 -4.49
N ASP A 105 0.08 -11.70 -3.71
CA ASP A 105 0.92 -11.69 -2.53
C ASP A 105 -0.05 -11.83 -1.35
N ARG A 106 -0.50 -13.07 -1.16
CA ARG A 106 -1.63 -13.43 -0.26
C ARG A 106 -1.56 -12.69 1.07
N ASP A 107 -2.71 -12.38 1.65
CA ASP A 107 -2.83 -11.84 3.01
C ASP A 107 -2.17 -10.46 3.24
N THR A 108 -1.50 -9.86 2.24
CA THR A 108 -0.98 -8.49 2.36
C THR A 108 -2.11 -7.47 2.43
N GLU A 109 -3.25 -7.73 1.78
CA GLU A 109 -4.45 -6.90 1.96
C GLU A 109 -5.02 -6.97 3.37
N GLU A 110 -4.97 -8.14 4.01
CA GLU A 110 -5.46 -8.31 5.38
C GLU A 110 -4.53 -7.61 6.36
N LEU A 111 -3.22 -7.84 6.26
CA LEU A 111 -2.23 -7.13 7.05
C LEU A 111 -2.34 -5.61 6.88
N GLY A 112 -2.53 -5.12 5.65
CA GLY A 112 -2.73 -3.69 5.38
C GLY A 112 -3.98 -3.11 6.05
N VAL A 113 -5.07 -3.88 6.10
CA VAL A 113 -6.28 -3.50 6.85
C VAL A 113 -6.01 -3.46 8.35
N ARG A 114 -5.38 -4.50 8.90
CA ARG A 114 -5.06 -4.57 10.34
C ARG A 114 -4.20 -3.38 10.77
N LEU A 115 -3.20 -2.99 9.97
CA LEU A 115 -2.37 -1.80 10.22
C LEU A 115 -3.18 -0.49 10.19
N LEU A 116 -4.13 -0.35 9.25
CA LEU A 116 -5.02 0.83 9.18
C LEU A 116 -6.01 0.90 10.34
N GLU A 117 -6.48 -0.24 10.82
CA GLU A 117 -7.36 -0.35 11.97
C GLU A 117 -6.55 -0.14 13.27
N ASN A 118 -5.31 -0.61 13.39
CA ASN A 118 -4.60 -0.55 14.67
C ASN A 118 -3.73 0.69 14.84
N THR A 119 -3.51 1.47 13.77
CA THR A 119 -2.72 2.71 13.85
C THR A 119 -3.54 3.90 13.34
N PRO A 120 -3.64 5.02 14.10
CA PRO A 120 -4.38 6.20 13.67
C PRO A 120 -3.63 7.01 12.60
N SER A 121 -4.33 7.98 12.01
CA SER A 121 -3.77 8.98 11.08
C SER A 121 -3.14 8.41 9.80
N GLY A 122 -3.55 7.21 9.41
CA GLY A 122 -3.04 6.52 8.24
C GLY A 122 -3.89 6.59 7.00
N SER A 123 -3.35 6.00 5.94
CA SER A 123 -4.07 5.64 4.73
C SER A 123 -3.64 4.26 4.23
N LEU A 124 -4.52 3.61 3.47
CA LEU A 124 -4.29 2.34 2.80
C LEU A 124 -4.60 2.48 1.30
N VAL A 125 -3.63 2.13 0.47
CA VAL A 125 -3.78 2.08 -0.99
C VAL A 125 -3.77 0.61 -1.42
N VAL A 126 -4.86 0.13 -2.01
CA VAL A 126 -4.99 -1.25 -2.48
C VAL A 126 -5.12 -1.24 -4.00
N ALA A 127 -4.26 -2.00 -4.69
CA ALA A 127 -4.39 -2.17 -6.14
C ALA A 127 -5.69 -2.90 -6.51
N GLY A 128 -6.22 -2.61 -7.69
CA GLY A 128 -7.55 -3.10 -8.07
C GLY A 128 -7.58 -4.35 -8.94
N ALA A 129 -6.46 -5.04 -9.07
CA ALA A 129 -6.37 -6.27 -9.85
C ALA A 129 -5.22 -7.15 -9.37
N HIS A 130 -5.31 -8.44 -9.69
CA HIS A 130 -4.18 -9.35 -9.58
C HIS A 130 -3.03 -8.88 -10.49
N ARG A 131 -1.78 -8.93 -10.03
CA ARG A 131 -0.60 -8.37 -10.75
C ARG A 131 -0.43 -8.84 -12.20
N ARG A 132 -0.85 -10.07 -12.50
CA ARG A 132 -0.80 -10.69 -13.84
C ARG A 132 -1.97 -10.30 -14.78
N ALA A 133 -2.97 -9.57 -14.28
CA ALA A 133 -4.14 -9.18 -15.05
C ALA A 133 -3.80 -8.23 -16.21
N GLY A 134 -4.60 -8.29 -17.27
CA GLY A 134 -4.37 -7.52 -18.49
C GLY A 134 -3.25 -8.08 -19.36
N ARG A 135 -2.68 -7.24 -20.21
CA ARG A 135 -1.62 -7.64 -21.17
C ARG A 135 -0.29 -7.04 -20.76
N SER A 136 0.79 -7.80 -20.94
CA SER A 136 2.18 -7.32 -20.72
C SER A 136 2.36 -6.69 -19.32
N ASP A 137 1.89 -7.42 -18.29
CA ASP A 137 2.00 -7.03 -16.88
C ASP A 137 1.43 -5.62 -16.58
N ALA A 138 0.38 -5.22 -17.29
CA ALA A 138 -0.24 -3.90 -17.12
C ALA A 138 -0.75 -3.67 -15.69
N ALA A 139 -1.13 -4.73 -14.97
CA ALA A 139 -1.58 -4.68 -13.59
C ALA A 139 -0.47 -4.84 -12.54
N ASP A 140 0.80 -5.05 -12.93
CA ASP A 140 1.94 -5.12 -12.00
C ASP A 140 2.33 -3.69 -11.59
N VAL A 141 1.51 -3.08 -10.74
CA VAL A 141 1.57 -1.64 -10.43
C VAL A 141 2.86 -1.23 -9.71
N ALA A 142 3.58 -2.18 -9.12
CA ALA A 142 4.92 -1.98 -8.54
C ALA A 142 5.98 -1.63 -9.61
N HIS A 143 5.69 -1.91 -10.89
CA HIS A 143 6.57 -1.67 -12.03
C HIS A 143 5.96 -0.72 -13.07
N ARG A 144 4.82 -0.06 -12.78
CA ARG A 144 4.05 0.74 -13.75
C ARG A 144 3.74 2.15 -13.23
N GLU A 145 4.46 3.14 -13.75
CA GLU A 145 4.18 4.57 -13.46
C GLU A 145 2.85 5.05 -14.08
N ASP A 146 2.34 4.35 -15.09
CA ASP A 146 1.05 4.65 -15.75
C ASP A 146 -0.16 4.03 -15.02
N SER A 147 0.01 3.53 -13.79
CA SER A 147 -1.08 2.99 -12.99
C SER A 147 -1.80 4.07 -12.17
N ALA A 148 -3.09 3.82 -11.87
CA ALA A 148 -3.84 4.61 -10.89
C ALA A 148 -3.20 4.53 -9.49
N PHE A 149 -2.74 3.34 -9.09
CA PHE A 149 -2.04 3.09 -7.84
C PHE A 149 -0.81 3.99 -7.69
N HIS A 150 0.04 4.07 -8.72
CA HIS A 150 1.18 4.98 -8.73
C HIS A 150 0.75 6.44 -8.60
N SER A 151 -0.31 6.84 -9.31
CA SER A 151 -0.83 8.22 -9.26
C SER A 151 -1.27 8.61 -7.84
N ILE A 152 -1.96 7.72 -7.13
CA ILE A 152 -2.37 7.93 -5.73
C ILE A 152 -1.15 8.04 -4.81
N VAL A 153 -0.22 7.09 -4.90
CA VAL A 153 0.99 7.06 -4.06
C VAL A 153 1.84 8.32 -4.26
N VAL A 154 1.96 8.81 -5.49
CA VAL A 154 2.70 10.04 -5.80
C VAL A 154 2.07 11.27 -5.11
N GLU A 155 0.75 11.34 -5.00
CA GLU A 155 0.09 12.47 -4.32
C GLU A 155 0.34 12.50 -2.81
N LEU A 156 0.45 11.33 -2.18
CA LEU A 156 0.88 11.19 -0.79
C LEU A 156 2.35 11.62 -0.62
N GLN A 157 3.23 11.14 -1.50
CA GLN A 157 4.66 11.49 -1.49
C GLN A 157 4.90 12.99 -1.71
N LYS A 158 4.12 13.67 -2.56
CA LYS A 158 4.20 15.13 -2.77
C LYS A 158 3.95 15.93 -1.49
N ARG A 159 3.24 15.36 -0.52
CA ARG A 159 2.96 15.94 0.80
C ARG A 159 3.91 15.44 1.88
N GLY A 160 4.96 14.71 1.50
CA GLY A 160 5.95 14.17 2.43
C GLY A 160 5.45 12.97 3.25
N VAL A 161 4.30 12.39 2.92
CA VAL A 161 3.74 11.25 3.67
C VAL A 161 4.58 9.99 3.39
N PRO A 162 5.27 9.41 4.40
CA PRO A 162 6.07 8.20 4.23
C PRO A 162 5.19 6.99 3.90
N GLY A 163 5.72 6.09 3.07
CA GLY A 163 5.02 4.89 2.60
C GLY A 163 5.69 3.58 3.04
N LEU A 164 4.88 2.65 3.56
CA LEU A 164 5.24 1.25 3.76
C LEU A 164 4.56 0.42 2.67
N GLN A 165 5.34 -0.20 1.78
CA GLN A 165 4.81 -1.07 0.74
C GLN A 165 5.04 -2.54 1.07
N LEU A 166 3.93 -3.28 1.17
CA LEU A 166 3.90 -4.68 1.53
C LEU A 166 3.89 -5.55 0.28
N HIS A 167 4.77 -6.54 0.26
CA HIS A 167 4.81 -7.62 -0.72
C HIS A 167 4.91 -8.95 0.01
N GLY A 168 4.70 -10.02 -0.75
CA GLY A 168 4.76 -11.37 -0.24
C GLY A 168 5.49 -12.28 -1.21
N PHE A 169 6.24 -13.23 -0.64
CA PHE A 169 6.86 -14.29 -1.42
C PHE A 169 6.45 -15.68 -0.93
N ALA A 170 6.64 -16.67 -1.79
CA ALA A 170 6.52 -18.07 -1.40
C ALA A 170 7.82 -18.54 -0.74
N GLU A 171 7.69 -19.36 0.30
CA GLU A 171 8.84 -20.00 0.94
C GLU A 171 9.66 -20.80 -0.08
N SER A 172 10.99 -20.73 0.09
CA SER A 172 11.91 -21.57 -0.68
C SER A 172 13.24 -21.69 0.04
N SER A 173 13.98 -22.75 -0.23
CA SER A 173 15.35 -22.93 0.29
C SER A 173 16.27 -21.75 -0.03
N ASP A 174 16.02 -21.07 -1.15
CA ASP A 174 16.83 -19.93 -1.63
C ASP A 174 16.40 -18.60 -0.99
N ARG A 175 15.37 -18.61 -0.12
CA ARG A 175 14.87 -17.48 0.66
C ARG A 175 14.69 -17.92 2.12
N PRO A 176 15.77 -18.09 2.89
CA PRO A 176 15.73 -18.54 4.27
C PRO A 176 15.41 -17.38 5.24
N TYR A 177 14.50 -16.49 4.86
CA TYR A 177 14.12 -15.29 5.58
C TYR A 177 12.61 -15.25 5.75
N GLU A 178 12.15 -14.76 6.89
CA GLU A 178 10.74 -14.43 7.12
C GLU A 178 10.41 -13.04 6.56
N ALA A 179 11.39 -12.12 6.55
CA ALA A 179 11.22 -10.78 6.03
C ALA A 179 12.44 -10.29 5.24
N VAL A 180 12.21 -9.50 4.19
CA VAL A 180 13.23 -8.64 3.58
C VAL A 180 12.80 -7.19 3.76
N VAL A 181 13.64 -6.40 4.44
CA VAL A 181 13.40 -4.97 4.68
C VAL A 181 14.40 -4.16 3.87
N SER A 182 13.91 -3.20 3.08
CA SER A 182 14.76 -2.38 2.22
C SER A 182 14.15 -1.00 1.97
N GLY A 183 14.97 -0.04 1.54
CA GLY A 183 14.51 1.27 1.05
C GLY A 183 13.99 1.23 -0.40
N GLY A 184 13.82 0.04 -0.98
CA GLY A 184 13.50 -0.11 -2.40
C GLY A 184 14.65 0.39 -3.27
N SER A 185 14.41 1.48 -4.02
CA SER A 185 15.46 2.10 -4.85
C SER A 185 16.50 2.89 -4.06
N ALA A 186 16.14 3.34 -2.85
CA ALA A 186 17.06 4.04 -1.97
C ALA A 186 18.09 3.04 -1.43
N GLN A 187 19.36 3.25 -1.78
CA GLN A 187 20.46 2.38 -1.34
C GLN A 187 20.93 2.69 0.10
N SER A 188 20.56 3.84 0.65
CA SER A 188 20.89 4.23 2.02
C SER A 188 19.87 3.68 3.01
N THR A 189 20.35 3.17 4.15
CA THR A 189 19.48 2.81 5.28
C THR A 189 18.89 4.04 5.95
N SER A 190 17.65 3.93 6.43
CA SER A 190 17.03 4.90 7.32
C SER A 190 17.04 4.38 8.76
N ARG A 191 16.88 5.29 9.73
CA ARG A 191 16.79 4.91 11.15
C ARG A 191 15.59 3.99 11.40
N GLU A 192 14.48 4.30 10.74
CA GLU A 192 13.21 3.59 10.81
C GLU A 192 13.32 2.20 10.18
N ALA A 193 14.01 2.07 9.04
CA ALA A 193 14.30 0.78 8.42
C ALA A 193 15.10 -0.13 9.37
N SER A 194 16.13 0.44 10.00
CA SER A 194 16.97 -0.28 10.95
C SER A 194 16.18 -0.70 12.20
N ALA A 195 15.37 0.20 12.76
CA ALA A 195 14.54 -0.08 13.92
C ALA A 195 13.48 -1.16 13.64
N LEU A 196 12.85 -1.14 12.46
CA LEU A 196 11.92 -2.20 12.05
C LEU A 196 12.62 -3.56 11.97
N ALA A 197 13.78 -3.63 11.30
CA ALA A 197 14.54 -4.87 11.19
C ALA A 197 15.01 -5.38 12.56
N ASP A 198 15.49 -4.48 13.44
CA ASP A 198 15.88 -4.83 14.81
C ASP A 198 14.69 -5.40 15.60
N ARG A 199 13.50 -4.79 15.49
CA ARG A 199 12.28 -5.27 16.16
C ARG A 199 11.89 -6.65 15.69
N LEU A 200 11.79 -6.87 14.37
CA LEU A 200 11.45 -8.18 13.80
C LEU A 200 12.45 -9.27 14.23
N GLU A 201 13.76 -8.97 14.20
CA GLU A 201 14.78 -9.92 14.67
C GLU A 201 14.66 -10.22 16.17
N SER A 202 14.27 -9.23 16.98
CA SER A 202 14.09 -9.42 18.43
C SER A 202 12.93 -10.36 18.77
N GLU A 203 11.94 -10.49 17.88
CA GLU A 203 10.81 -11.43 18.00
C GLU A 203 11.13 -12.83 17.44
N GLY A 204 12.34 -13.00 16.89
CA GLY A 204 12.86 -14.29 16.41
C GLY A 204 12.79 -14.48 14.89
N LEU A 205 12.35 -13.47 14.13
CA LEU A 205 12.26 -13.57 12.67
C LEU A 205 13.63 -13.38 12.03
N ARG A 206 13.92 -14.16 10.96
CA ARG A 206 15.12 -13.97 10.14
C ARG A 206 14.88 -12.87 9.12
N VAL A 207 15.52 -11.75 9.33
CA VAL A 207 15.41 -10.58 8.45
C VAL A 207 16.60 -10.48 7.51
N CYS A 208 16.33 -10.30 6.22
CA CYS A 208 17.34 -9.82 5.28
C CYS A 208 17.27 -8.29 5.18
N ARG A 209 18.35 -7.62 5.57
CA ARG A 209 18.47 -6.16 5.51
C ARG A 209 19.09 -5.75 4.17
N GLY A 210 18.30 -5.19 3.26
CA GLY A 210 18.71 -4.84 1.89
C GLY A 210 19.81 -3.78 1.78
N TRP A 211 20.20 -3.15 2.89
CA TRP A 211 21.35 -2.24 2.96
C TRP A 211 22.63 -2.88 3.51
N SER A 212 22.53 -4.08 4.12
CA SER A 212 23.67 -4.76 4.76
C SER A 212 24.11 -6.01 4.01
N ALA A 213 23.22 -6.59 3.20
CA ALA A 213 23.47 -7.78 2.40
C ALA A 213 22.76 -7.66 1.05
N ARG A 214 23.12 -8.54 0.12
CA ARG A 214 22.36 -8.69 -1.12
C ARG A 214 21.16 -9.60 -0.85
N CYS A 215 20.00 -8.99 -0.70
CA CYS A 215 18.76 -9.70 -0.43
C CYS A 215 18.02 -10.05 -1.73
N PRO A 216 17.25 -11.15 -1.76
CA PRO A 216 16.25 -11.33 -2.81
C PRO A 216 15.14 -10.28 -2.64
N LEU A 217 14.53 -9.85 -3.75
CA LEU A 217 13.30 -9.03 -3.73
C LEU A 217 13.44 -7.66 -3.02
N GLU A 218 14.60 -7.02 -3.10
CA GLU A 218 14.87 -5.70 -2.49
C GLU A 218 14.05 -4.52 -3.06
N GLY A 219 13.14 -4.76 -4.02
CA GLY A 219 12.34 -3.68 -4.61
C GLY A 219 13.14 -2.59 -5.33
N THR A 220 14.38 -2.85 -5.77
CA THR A 220 15.25 -1.83 -6.39
C THR A 220 14.69 -1.28 -7.71
N THR A 221 13.83 -2.04 -8.38
CA THR A 221 13.10 -1.63 -9.59
C THR A 221 11.70 -1.09 -9.29
N ASN A 222 11.31 -0.96 -8.03
CA ASN A 222 9.99 -0.47 -7.66
C ASN A 222 9.80 1.00 -8.08
N VAL A 223 8.71 1.31 -8.79
CA VAL A 223 8.50 2.68 -9.30
C VAL A 223 8.03 3.65 -8.22
N GLN A 224 7.32 3.19 -7.19
CA GLN A 224 6.90 4.01 -6.05
C GLN A 224 8.10 4.37 -5.17
N GLY A 225 9.01 3.41 -4.92
CA GLY A 225 10.29 3.66 -4.24
C GLY A 225 11.15 4.68 -4.98
N ARG A 226 11.34 4.49 -6.30
CA ARG A 226 12.06 5.46 -7.16
C ARG A 226 11.42 6.85 -7.12
N SER A 227 10.10 6.93 -7.05
CA SER A 227 9.38 8.20 -6.94
C SER A 227 9.57 8.88 -5.59
N ALA A 228 9.55 8.11 -4.49
CA ALA A 228 9.82 8.60 -3.14
C ALA A 228 11.24 9.16 -3.01
N GLU A 229 12.23 8.42 -3.49
CA GLU A 229 13.64 8.85 -3.50
C GLU A 229 13.82 10.19 -4.23
N ARG A 230 13.25 10.33 -5.44
CA ARG A 230 13.28 11.59 -6.21
C ARG A 230 12.63 12.77 -5.49
N ARG A 231 11.73 12.50 -4.55
CA ARG A 231 10.96 13.51 -3.80
C ARG A 231 11.47 13.71 -2.37
N HIS A 232 12.49 12.95 -1.96
CA HIS A 232 12.93 12.89 -0.57
C HIS A 232 11.80 12.53 0.41
N ALA A 233 10.84 11.71 -0.03
CA ALA A 233 9.80 11.16 0.83
C ALA A 233 10.25 9.82 1.43
N GLY A 234 9.83 9.51 2.65
CA GLY A 234 10.13 8.21 3.27
C GLY A 234 9.48 7.05 2.52
N PHE A 235 10.20 5.95 2.36
CA PHE A 235 9.68 4.74 1.73
C PHE A 235 10.38 3.49 2.27
N LEU A 236 9.61 2.49 2.67
CA LEU A 236 10.08 1.16 3.04
C LEU A 236 9.36 0.11 2.20
N HIS A 237 10.16 -0.81 1.66
CA HIS A 237 9.71 -1.98 0.92
C HIS A 237 9.95 -3.22 1.78
N VAL A 238 8.86 -3.91 2.11
CA VAL A 238 8.87 -5.08 3.00
C VAL A 238 8.26 -6.26 2.26
N GLU A 239 9.05 -7.31 2.11
CA GLU A 239 8.65 -8.59 1.54
C GLU A 239 8.51 -9.60 2.67
N LEU A 240 7.38 -10.31 2.74
CA LEU A 240 7.06 -11.22 3.84
C LEU A 240 6.81 -12.66 3.36
N ALA A 241 7.40 -13.62 4.07
CA ALA A 241 7.06 -15.03 3.96
C ALA A 241 5.63 -15.28 4.49
N PRO A 242 4.95 -16.39 4.11
CA PRO A 242 3.59 -16.69 4.56
C PRO A 242 3.42 -16.60 6.08
N ASP A 243 4.28 -17.26 6.86
CA ASP A 243 4.21 -17.30 8.32
C ASP A 243 4.31 -15.91 8.98
N ALA A 244 4.94 -14.93 8.30
CA ALA A 244 5.08 -13.56 8.79
C ALA A 244 3.94 -12.60 8.35
N ARG A 245 2.96 -13.07 7.57
CA ARG A 245 1.85 -12.21 7.09
C ARG A 245 0.46 -12.84 7.20
N ASP A 246 0.36 -14.15 7.34
CA ASP A 246 -0.90 -14.89 7.44
C ASP A 246 -1.45 -14.85 8.88
N ASP A 247 -1.47 -15.99 9.57
CA ASP A 247 -1.94 -16.15 10.93
C ASP A 247 -0.86 -16.72 11.87
N GLY A 248 -1.10 -16.57 13.17
CA GLY A 248 -0.21 -17.08 14.21
C GLY A 248 0.84 -16.06 14.67
N ARG A 249 1.74 -16.55 15.52
CA ARG A 249 2.66 -15.70 16.28
C ARG A 249 3.51 -14.80 15.38
N ASP A 250 4.16 -15.32 14.35
CA ASP A 250 5.10 -14.53 13.54
C ASP A 250 4.38 -13.43 12.75
N ALA A 251 3.13 -13.67 12.33
CA ALA A 251 2.27 -12.67 11.70
C ALA A 251 1.82 -11.59 12.70
N ASP A 252 1.47 -11.96 13.94
CA ASP A 252 1.10 -11.02 15.01
C ASP A 252 2.28 -10.11 15.37
N GLU A 253 3.48 -10.69 15.55
CA GLU A 253 4.71 -9.96 15.86
C GLU A 253 5.12 -9.03 14.70
N THR A 254 4.93 -9.46 13.45
CA THR A 254 5.17 -8.64 12.27
C THR A 254 4.22 -7.47 12.21
N GLU A 255 2.92 -7.69 12.44
CA GLU A 255 1.95 -6.60 12.50
C GLU A 255 2.30 -5.59 13.58
N GLU A 256 2.68 -6.04 14.78
CA GLU A 256 3.05 -5.15 15.88
C GLU A 256 4.28 -4.30 15.53
N ALA A 257 5.32 -4.91 14.96
CA ALA A 257 6.54 -4.23 14.54
C ALA A 257 6.29 -3.19 13.43
N LEU A 258 5.44 -3.52 12.46
CA LEU A 258 5.01 -2.57 11.44
C LEU A 258 4.15 -1.45 12.04
N GLY A 259 3.27 -1.76 13.01
CA GLY A 259 2.49 -0.78 13.75
C GLY A 259 3.35 0.20 14.57
N ASP A 260 4.44 -0.27 15.19
CA ASP A 260 5.44 0.58 15.86
C ASP A 260 6.06 1.61 14.91
N LEU A 261 6.44 1.15 13.72
CA LEU A 261 6.98 2.01 12.66
C LEU A 261 5.97 3.11 12.29
N LEU A 262 4.72 2.72 12.04
CA LEU A 262 3.67 3.67 11.65
C LEU A 262 3.34 4.68 12.76
N ARG A 263 3.39 4.25 14.03
CA ARG A 263 3.26 5.15 15.18
C ARG A 263 4.41 6.15 15.26
N THR A 264 5.64 5.70 15.01
CA THR A 264 6.82 6.58 14.95
C THR A 264 6.63 7.68 13.90
N TRP A 265 6.20 7.32 12.67
CA TRP A 265 5.87 8.30 11.63
C TRP A 265 4.71 9.24 11.95
N SER A 266 3.85 8.87 12.91
CA SER A 266 2.73 9.72 13.33
C SER A 266 3.16 10.81 14.32
N GLU A 267 4.27 10.60 15.04
CA GLU A 267 4.78 11.49 16.08
C GLU A 267 5.81 12.52 15.56
N ASP A 268 6.52 12.19 14.47
CA ASP A 268 7.51 13.05 13.78
C ASP A 268 6.86 14.11 12.88
#